data_AF-A0A1Y6MGD9-F1
#
_entry.id   AF-A0A1Y6MGD9-F1
#
_cell.length_a   1.000
_cell.length_b   1.000
_cell.length_c   1.000
_cell.angle_alpha   90.00
_cell.angle_beta   90.00
_cell.angle_gamma   90.00
#
_symmetry.space_group_name_H-M   'P 1'
#
loop_
_entity.id
_entity.type
_entity.pdbx_description
1 polymer ?
#
loop_
_entity_poly.entity_id
_entity_poly.type
_entity_poly.pdbx_seq_one_letter_code
_entity_poly.pdbx_strand_id
1 'polypeptide(L)' 'MTIENETGRIIEIIDKCGNVVCVMLANGAVIDIATTHEVKVGDWVVEGELSQELASK' A
#
# COMPACT_ATOMS: atom_id res chain seq x y z
N MET A 1 3.24 16.54 -11.82
CA MET A 1 3.51 15.36 -10.99
C MET A 1 2.51 14.33 -11.41
N THR A 2 2.95 13.35 -12.21
CA THR A 2 2.09 12.23 -12.59
C THR A 2 1.98 11.38 -11.35
N ILE A 3 0.81 11.36 -10.71
CA ILE A 3 0.50 10.32 -9.72
C ILE A 3 0.39 9.07 -10.58
N GLU A 4 1.49 8.30 -10.68
CA GLU A 4 1.41 6.99 -11.28
C GLU A 4 0.51 6.18 -10.35
N ASN A 5 -0.63 5.73 -10.88
CA ASN A 5 -1.60 4.92 -10.15
C ASN A 5 -0.95 3.58 -9.79
N GLU A 6 -0.16 3.56 -8.72
CA GLU A 6 0.63 2.41 -8.28
C GLU A 6 -0.26 1.42 -7.55
N THR A 7 -1.03 0.69 -8.35
CA THR A 7 -1.84 -0.44 -7.91
C THR A 7 -0.96 -1.69 -7.82
N GLY A 8 -0.99 -2.37 -6.68
CA GLY A 8 -0.22 -3.58 -6.49
C GLY A 8 -0.48 -4.25 -5.15
N ARG A 9 -0.03 -5.50 -5.04
CA ARG A 9 -0.07 -6.26 -3.80
C ARG A 9 1.17 -6.00 -2.98
N ILE A 10 1.02 -5.74 -1.69
CA ILE A 10 2.14 -5.53 -0.77
C ILE A 10 2.86 -6.86 -0.55
N ILE A 11 4.17 -6.87 -0.80
CA ILE A 11 5.03 -8.03 -0.53
C ILE A 11 5.92 -7.81 0.69
N GLU A 12 6.18 -6.56 1.06
CA GLU A 12 7.04 -6.21 2.19
C GLU A 12 6.63 -4.85 2.78
N ILE A 13 6.72 -4.71 4.10
CA ILE A 13 6.56 -3.43 4.80
C ILE A 13 7.96 -2.99 5.23
N ILE A 14 8.42 -1.86 4.69
CA ILE A 14 9.78 -1.36 4.86
C ILE A 14 9.88 -0.52 6.13
N ASP A 15 8.95 0.43 6.30
CA ASP A 15 8.94 1.34 7.45
C ASP A 15 7.52 1.77 7.80
N LYS A 16 7.32 2.23 9.04
CA LYS A 16 6.06 2.81 9.50
C LYS A 16 6.34 4.04 10.37
N CYS A 17 5.93 5.21 9.87
CA CYS A 17 6.05 6.48 10.56
C CYS A 17 4.67 7.10 10.79
N GLY A 18 4.14 6.92 12.02
CA GLY A 18 2.80 7.39 12.37
C GLY A 18 1.71 6.73 11.52
N ASN A 19 1.00 7.54 10.74
CA ASN A 19 -0.06 7.10 9.83
C ASN A 19 0.45 6.89 8.40
N VAL A 20 1.76 6.91 8.16
CA VAL A 20 2.34 6.63 6.85
C VAL A 20 3.13 5.33 6.94
N VAL A 21 2.91 4.44 5.98
CA VAL A 21 3.57 3.14 5.89
C VAL A 21 4.29 3.05 4.55
N CYS A 22 5.60 2.83 4.57
CA CYS A 22 6.39 2.59 3.37
C CYS A 22 6.36 1.10 3.05
N VAL A 23 5.96 0.73 1.85
CA VAL A 23 5.79 -0.66 1.43
C VAL A 23 6.40 -0.94 0.08
N MET A 24 6.80 -2.18 -0.14
CA MET A 24 7.17 -2.70 -1.45
C MET A 24 6.01 -3.48 -2.06
N LEU A 25 5.69 -3.16 -3.30
CA LEU A 25 4.67 -3.84 -4.10
C LEU A 25 5.29 -4.97 -4.92
N ALA A 26 4.45 -5.93 -5.31
CA ALA A 26 4.85 -7.10 -6.12
C ALA A 26 5.42 -6.74 -7.51
N ASN A 27 5.11 -5.54 -8.02
CA ASN A 27 5.68 -5.01 -9.26
C ASN A 27 7.10 -4.42 -9.05
N GLY A 28 7.63 -4.43 -7.82
CA GLY A 28 8.92 -3.87 -7.46
C GLY A 28 8.88 -2.39 -7.07
N ALA A 29 7.71 -1.74 -7.12
CA ALA A 29 7.55 -0.35 -6.70
C ALA A 29 7.64 -0.23 -5.18
N VAL A 30 8.15 0.92 -4.72
CA VAL A 30 8.20 1.28 -3.30
C VAL A 30 7.40 2.56 -3.14
N ILE A 31 6.36 2.50 -2.30
CA ILE A 31 5.41 3.59 -2.13
C ILE A 31 5.13 3.89 -0.66
N ASP A 32 4.74 5.13 -0.40
CA ASP A 32 4.27 5.57 0.91
C ASP A 32 2.74 5.62 0.92
N ILE A 33 2.13 4.87 1.84
CA ILE A 33 0.68 4.79 2.01
C ILE A 33 0.30 5.53 3.27
N ALA A 34 -0.48 6.60 3.14
CA ALA A 34 -1.12 7.24 4.28
C ALA A 34 -2.38 6.46 4.67
N THR A 35 -2.38 5.83 5.84
CA THR A 35 -3.54 5.09 6.36
C THR A 35 -3.60 5.13 7.87
N THR A 36 -4.81 5.20 8.40
CA THR A 36 -5.10 5.07 9.83
C THR A 36 -5.26 3.61 10.27
N HIS A 37 -5.26 2.67 9.32
CA HIS A 37 -5.46 1.24 9.56
C HIS A 37 -4.13 0.49 9.53
N GLU A 38 -4.12 -0.69 10.14
CA GLU A 38 -2.96 -1.58 10.07
C GLU A 38 -2.82 -2.16 8.66
N VAL A 39 -1.68 -1.87 8.01
CA VAL A 39 -1.29 -2.45 6.71
C VAL A 39 -0.61 -3.79 6.95
N LYS A 40 -0.95 -4.79 6.13
CA LYS A 40 -0.36 -6.13 6.19
C LYS A 40 0.23 -6.55 4.87
N VAL A 41 1.25 -7.40 4.94
CA VAL A 41 1.75 -8.09 3.75
C VAL A 41 0.63 -8.92 3.15
N GLY A 42 0.44 -8.77 1.85
CA GLY A 42 -0.63 -9.39 1.09
C GLY A 42 -1.85 -8.50 0.83
N ASP A 43 -1.96 -7.35 1.50
CA ASP A 43 -2.97 -6.34 1.21
C ASP A 43 -2.78 -5.73 -0.18
N TRP A 44 -3.87 -5.23 -0.75
CA TRP A 44 -3.86 -4.56 -2.04
C TRP A 44 -3.88 -3.04 -1.86
N VAL A 45 -3.01 -2.39 -2.61
CA VAL A 45 -3.01 -0.94 -2.81
C VAL A 45 -3.59 -0.67 -4.18
N VAL A 46 -4.46 0.33 -4.27
CA VAL A 46 -5.04 0.80 -5.51
C VAL A 46 -4.86 2.31 -5.53
N GLU A 47 -4.18 2.82 -6.57
CA GLU A 47 -3.94 4.27 -6.75
C GLU A 47 -3.26 4.95 -5.54
N GLY A 48 -2.43 4.24 -4.78
CA GLY A 48 -1.75 4.77 -3.59
C GLY A 48 -2.59 4.72 -2.30
N GLU A 49 -3.81 4.19 -2.34
CA GLU A 49 -4.67 3.99 -1.17
C GLU A 49 -4.84 2.49 -0.84
N LEU A 50 -4.95 2.17 0.45
CA LEU A 50 -5.19 0.79 0.89
C LEU A 50 -6.62 0.37 0.50
N SER A 51 -6.74 -0.56 -0.44
CA SER A 51 -8.04 -1.02 -0.95
C SER A 51 -8.68 -2.01 0.01
N GLN A 52 -9.43 -1.52 1.00
CA GLN A 52 -10.21 -2.36 1.91
C GLN A 52 -11.45 -3.01 1.26
N GLU A 53 -11.91 -2.54 0.10
CA GLU A 53 -13.13 -3.04 -0.54
C GLU A 53 -13.00 -4.44 -1.16
N LEU A 54 -11.78 -4.95 -1.35
CA LEU A 54 -11.54 -6.30 -1.87
C LEU A 54 -11.39 -7.37 -0.78
N ALA A 55 -11.29 -6.98 0.49
CA ALA A 55 -11.10 -7.91 1.61
C ALA A 55 -12.42 -8.45 2.20
N SER A 56 -13.57 -7.88 1.83
CA SER A 56 -14.89 -8.32 2.30
C SER A 56 -15.62 -9.12 1.22
N LYS A 57 -15.29 -10.42 1.10
CA LYS A 57 -16.20 -11.41 0.48
C LYS A 57 -16.09 -12.75 1.18
#